data_AF-A0A919C7A9-F1
#
_entry.id   AF-A0A919C7A9-F1
#
_cell.length_a   1.000
_cell.length_b   1.000
_cell.length_c   1.000
_cell.angle_alpha   90.00
_cell.angle_beta   90.00
_cell.angle_gamma   90.00
#
_symmetry.space_group_name_H-M   'P 1'
#
loop_
_entity.id
_entity.type
_entity.pdbx_description
1 polymer ?
#
loop_
_entity_poly.entity_id
_entity_poly.type
_entity_poly.pdbx_seq_one_letter_code
_entity_poly.pdbx_strand_id
1 'polypeptide(L)'
;MSLPYIELRTLHTDSLSRNLARHLYTRQMPGTVLVLTERPIIVGSAIRKQWSQLAPRVQRELSSTLNASRLHEYKAILANMRRFRMTIKPSAEAPGHDLYLCTPEELKSLPPECHTVYVTCSVDEVYLNSLADKMPSNALLVRY
;
A
#
# COMPACT_ATOMS: atom_id res chain seq x y z
N MET A 1 -24.61 3.87 -5.00
CA MET A 1 -23.25 3.27 -4.91
C MET A 1 -22.47 4.10 -3.90
N SER A 2 -21.84 3.48 -2.90
CA SER A 2 -21.00 4.19 -1.94
C SER A 2 -19.61 4.38 -2.53
N LEU A 3 -19.15 5.63 -2.54
CA LEU A 3 -17.85 6.05 -3.07
C LEU A 3 -16.72 5.61 -2.12
N PRO A 4 -15.50 5.39 -2.63
CA PRO A 4 -14.34 5.14 -1.77
C PRO A 4 -14.03 6.35 -0.90
N TYR A 5 -13.45 6.11 0.27
CA TYR A 5 -13.01 7.16 1.17
C TYR A 5 -11.71 7.79 0.63
N ILE A 6 -11.70 9.12 0.46
CA ILE A 6 -10.52 9.86 -0.02
C ILE A 6 -9.76 10.45 1.17
N GLU A 7 -8.49 10.09 1.31
CA GLU A 7 -7.57 10.60 2.32
C GLU A 7 -6.50 11.49 1.65
N LEU A 8 -6.52 12.79 1.97
CA LEU A 8 -5.46 13.71 1.55
C LEU A 8 -4.32 13.67 2.58
N ARG A 9 -3.07 13.49 2.12
CA ARG A 9 -1.90 13.44 2.98
C ARG A 9 -0.85 14.42 2.53
N THR A 10 -0.36 15.23 3.46
CA THR A 10 0.78 16.13 3.24
C THR A 10 2.08 15.49 3.71
N LEU A 11 3.11 15.52 2.86
CA LEU A 11 4.47 15.13 3.25
C LEU A 11 5.12 16.29 4.01
N HIS A 12 5.21 16.20 5.34
CA HIS A 12 5.87 17.23 6.14
C HIS A 12 7.40 17.07 6.15
N THR A 13 7.91 15.95 6.69
CA THR A 13 9.35 15.72 6.89
C THR A 13 9.79 14.28 6.60
N ASP A 14 8.85 13.33 6.57
CA ASP A 14 9.13 11.94 6.23
C ASP A 14 9.16 11.75 4.70
N SER A 15 10.08 10.91 4.21
CA SER A 15 10.09 10.54 2.80
C SER A 15 8.80 9.80 2.41
N LEU A 16 8.32 10.01 1.18
CA LEU A 16 7.14 9.34 0.62
C LEU A 16 7.18 7.82 0.88
N SER A 17 8.29 7.17 0.57
CA SER A 17 8.49 5.73 0.74
C SER A 17 8.34 5.26 2.20
N ARG A 18 8.76 6.08 3.17
CA ARG A 18 8.62 5.78 4.59
C ARG A 18 7.17 5.96 5.03
N ASN A 19 6.50 7.00 4.54
CA ASN A 19 5.09 7.24 4.81
C ASN A 19 4.23 6.09 4.27
N LEU A 20 4.45 5.70 3.00
CA LEU A 20 3.79 4.55 2.36
C LEU A 20 4.03 3.27 3.14
N ALA A 21 5.29 2.91 3.43
CA ALA A 21 5.60 1.69 4.18
C ALA A 21 4.94 1.67 5.56
N ARG A 22 4.89 2.81 6.27
CA ARG A 22 4.20 2.91 7.56
C ARG A 22 2.69 2.78 7.41
N HIS A 23 2.09 3.39 6.40
CA HIS A 23 0.63 3.33 6.19
C HIS A 23 0.18 1.93 5.80
N LEU A 24 0.94 1.26 4.92
CA LEU A 24 0.77 -0.16 4.60
C LEU A 24 0.84 -1.04 5.85
N TYR A 25 1.80 -0.76 6.73
CA TYR A 25 1.99 -1.47 7.98
C TYR A 25 0.82 -1.26 8.95
N THR A 26 0.41 -0.01 9.18
CA THR A 26 -0.60 0.29 10.20
C THR A 26 -1.99 -0.19 9.82
N ARG A 27 -2.33 -0.21 8.53
CA ARG A 27 -3.68 -0.55 8.10
C ARG A 27 -3.94 -2.05 7.93
N GLN A 28 -2.89 -2.89 7.90
CA GLN A 28 -3.02 -4.36 7.73
C GLN A 28 -4.09 -4.74 6.69
N MET A 29 -4.02 -4.13 5.52
CA MET A 29 -5.20 -3.94 4.67
C MET A 29 -5.75 -5.26 4.12
N PRO A 30 -7.09 -5.44 4.08
CA PRO A 30 -7.69 -6.49 3.30
C PRO A 30 -7.54 -6.14 1.81
N GLY A 31 -7.04 -7.09 1.02
CA GLY A 31 -6.97 -6.98 -0.44
C GLY A 31 -5.71 -6.35 -1.00
N THR A 32 -5.72 -6.08 -2.30
CA THR A 32 -4.56 -5.61 -3.04
C THR A 32 -4.42 -4.09 -2.97
N VAL A 33 -3.17 -3.64 -3.03
CA VAL A 33 -2.79 -2.22 -3.04
C VAL A 33 -2.23 -1.85 -4.41
N LEU A 34 -2.63 -0.69 -4.90
CA LEU A 34 -2.04 -0.05 -6.06
C LEU A 34 -1.30 1.23 -5.64
N VAL A 35 -0.12 1.46 -6.20
CA VAL A 35 0.64 2.71 -6.08
C VAL A 35 0.84 3.28 -7.49
N LEU A 36 0.19 4.42 -7.75
CA LEU A 36 0.38 5.21 -8.97
C LEU A 36 1.53 6.20 -8.78
N THR A 37 2.55 6.07 -9.63
CA THR A 37 3.78 6.85 -9.55
C THR A 37 4.48 6.94 -10.89
N GLU A 38 5.17 8.04 -11.16
CA GLU A 38 6.00 8.22 -12.36
C GLU A 38 7.24 7.32 -12.39
N ARG A 39 7.68 6.83 -11.22
CA ARG A 39 8.95 6.09 -11.08
C ARG A 39 8.76 4.79 -10.28
N PRO A 40 8.00 3.80 -10.81
CA PRO A 40 7.60 2.61 -10.07
C PRO A 40 8.79 1.78 -9.56
N ILE A 41 9.87 1.68 -10.33
CA ILE A 41 11.09 0.96 -9.94
C ILE A 41 11.75 1.61 -8.71
N ILE A 42 11.90 2.94 -8.72
CA ILE A 42 12.58 3.70 -7.66
C ILE A 42 11.73 3.68 -6.39
N VAL A 43 10.44 4.01 -6.53
CA VAL A 43 9.49 4.03 -5.40
C VAL A 43 9.33 2.63 -4.82
N GLY A 44 9.17 1.59 -5.64
CA GLY A 44 9.05 0.21 -5.18
C GLY A 44 10.28 -0.26 -4.41
N SER A 45 11.48 0.05 -4.92
CA SER A 45 12.74 -0.27 -4.22
C SER A 45 12.86 0.47 -2.89
N ALA A 46 12.45 1.74 -2.84
CA ALA A 46 12.47 2.52 -1.61
C ALA A 46 11.45 2.01 -0.58
N ILE A 47 10.24 1.64 -1.00
CA ILE A 47 9.22 1.03 -0.12
C ILE A 47 9.73 -0.30 0.43
N ARG A 48 10.28 -1.19 -0.41
CA ARG A 48 10.87 -2.47 0.05
C ARG A 48 11.94 -2.25 1.12
N LYS A 49 12.82 -1.26 0.91
CA LYS A 49 13.85 -0.89 1.90
C LYS A 49 13.24 -0.40 3.21
N GLN A 50 12.20 0.44 3.17
CA GLN A 50 11.53 0.89 4.40
C GLN A 50 10.76 -0.26 5.07
N TRP A 51 10.12 -1.15 4.31
CA TRP A 51 9.42 -2.33 4.80
C TRP A 51 10.35 -3.30 5.53
N SER A 52 11.52 -3.57 4.96
CA SER A 52 12.53 -4.43 5.60
C SER A 52 13.11 -3.81 6.88
N GLN A 53 13.11 -2.48 7.00
CA GLN A 53 13.51 -1.77 8.22
C GLN A 53 12.44 -1.79 9.32
N LEU A 54 11.15 -1.96 8.96
CA LEU A 54 10.05 -2.06 9.93
C LEU A 54 10.03 -3.41 10.63
N ALA A 55 10.29 -4.52 9.93
CA ALA A 55 10.19 -5.87 10.50
C ALA A 55 11.07 -6.08 11.76
N PRO A 56 12.34 -5.63 11.82
CA PRO A 56 13.15 -5.68 13.03
C PRO A 56 12.59 -4.84 14.20
N ARG A 57 11.81 -3.79 13.93
CA ARG A 57 11.15 -3.00 15.00
C ARG A 57 10.01 -3.80 15.62
N VAL A 58 9.13 -4.34 14.78
CA VAL A 58 8.02 -5.21 15.21
C VAL A 58 8.54 -6.44 15.95
N GLN A 59 9.63 -7.05 15.47
CA GLN A 59 10.25 -8.19 16.14
C GLN A 59 10.78 -7.83 17.54
N ARG A 60 11.35 -6.64 17.72
CA ARG A 60 11.78 -6.16 19.04
C ARG A 60 10.59 -5.93 19.96
N GLU A 61 9.54 -5.28 19.47
CA GLU A 61 8.30 -5.06 20.24
C GLU A 61 7.65 -6.38 20.66
N LEU A 62 7.63 -7.38 19.78
CA LEU A 62 7.18 -8.74 20.08
C LEU A 62 8.02 -9.37 21.21
N SER A 63 9.34 -9.27 21.14
CA SER A 63 10.23 -9.87 22.16
C SER A 63 10.16 -9.15 23.50
N SER A 64 9.79 -7.86 23.53
CA SER A 64 9.76 -7.05 24.75
C SER A 64 8.39 -7.00 25.43
N THR A 65 7.32 -7.47 24.78
CA THR A 65 5.97 -7.40 25.35
C THR A 65 5.61 -8.66 26.14
N LEU A 66 5.02 -8.47 27.31
CA LEU A 66 4.46 -9.55 28.14
C LEU A 66 2.94 -9.69 27.99
N ASN A 67 2.30 -8.77 27.26
CA ASN A 67 0.86 -8.81 27.03
C ASN A 67 0.52 -9.83 25.95
N ALA A 68 -0.23 -10.88 26.31
CA ALA A 68 -0.57 -11.99 25.42
C ALA A 68 -1.35 -11.57 24.15
N SER A 69 -2.28 -10.62 24.26
CA SER A 69 -3.02 -10.09 23.11
C SER A 69 -2.09 -9.37 22.15
N ARG A 70 -1.18 -8.53 22.67
CA ARG A 70 -0.16 -7.85 21.86
C ARG A 70 0.82 -8.83 21.22
N LEU A 71 1.21 -9.89 21.92
CA LEU A 71 2.04 -10.96 21.32
C LEU A 71 1.36 -11.58 20.11
N HIS A 72 0.06 -11.85 20.19
CA HIS A 72 -0.70 -12.40 19.06
C HIS A 72 -0.77 -11.42 17.89
N GLU A 73 -1.08 -10.14 18.15
CA GLU A 73 -1.10 -9.08 17.14
C GLU A 73 0.25 -8.96 16.41
N TYR A 74 1.35 -8.85 17.15
CA TYR A 74 2.68 -8.72 16.55
C TYR A 74 3.11 -9.95 15.74
N LYS A 75 2.72 -11.16 16.17
CA LYS A 75 2.96 -12.38 15.38
C LYS A 75 2.20 -12.34 14.05
N ALA A 76 0.93 -11.94 14.06
CA ALA A 76 0.12 -11.81 12.85
C ALA A 76 0.71 -10.77 11.90
N ILE A 77 1.10 -9.61 12.43
CA ILE A 77 1.77 -8.54 11.66
C ILE A 77 3.05 -9.06 11.00
N LEU A 78 3.94 -9.71 11.75
CA LEU A 78 5.20 -10.22 11.20
C LEU A 78 4.96 -11.30 10.13
N ALA A 79 3.97 -12.16 10.33
CA ALA A 79 3.60 -13.17 9.34
C ALA A 79 3.13 -12.51 8.03
N ASN A 80 2.28 -11.48 8.14
CA ASN A 80 1.82 -10.69 6.99
C ASN A 80 2.99 -9.99 6.30
N MET A 81 3.86 -9.31 7.05
CA MET A 81 5.04 -8.62 6.50
C MET A 81 5.96 -9.54 5.71
N ARG A 82 6.16 -10.78 6.17
CA ARG A 82 7.01 -11.78 5.50
C ARG A 82 6.39 -12.35 4.23
N ARG A 83 5.05 -12.39 4.15
CA ARG A 83 4.31 -12.89 2.99
C ARG A 83 4.00 -11.80 1.97
N PHE A 84 4.18 -10.54 2.33
CA PHE A 84 3.86 -9.40 1.48
C PHE A 84 4.72 -9.34 0.21
N ARG A 85 4.07 -9.47 -0.94
CA ARG A 85 4.69 -9.49 -2.28
C ARG A 85 4.41 -8.18 -3.01
N MET A 86 5.49 -7.52 -3.44
CA MET A 86 5.43 -6.27 -4.21
C MET A 86 5.91 -6.51 -5.64
N THR A 87 5.18 -6.03 -6.64
CA THR A 87 5.57 -6.11 -8.05
C THR A 87 5.36 -4.79 -8.79
N ILE A 88 6.18 -4.58 -9.82
CA ILE A 88 6.01 -3.50 -10.81
C ILE A 88 5.38 -4.01 -12.11
N LYS A 89 5.14 -5.31 -12.21
CA LYS A 89 4.51 -5.91 -13.38
C LYS A 89 2.99 -5.68 -13.32
N PRO A 90 2.32 -5.54 -14.47
CA PRO A 90 0.86 -5.49 -14.51
C PRO A 90 0.21 -6.69 -13.79
N SER A 91 -0.97 -6.48 -13.21
CA SER A 91 -1.71 -7.52 -12.48
C SER A 91 -2.03 -8.75 -13.34
N ALA A 92 -2.24 -8.56 -14.65
CA ALA A 92 -2.43 -9.64 -15.61
C ALA A 92 -1.20 -10.54 -15.79
N GLU A 93 0.01 -9.99 -15.66
CA GLU A 93 1.27 -10.74 -15.83
C GLU A 93 1.77 -11.35 -14.51
N ALA A 94 1.44 -10.72 -13.38
CA ALA A 94 1.88 -11.12 -12.06
C ALA A 94 0.71 -11.16 -11.07
N PRO A 95 -0.27 -12.06 -11.26
CA PRO A 95 -1.43 -12.15 -10.38
C PRO A 95 -1.05 -12.52 -8.94
N GLY A 96 -1.88 -12.12 -7.98
CA GLY A 96 -1.76 -12.49 -6.57
C GLY A 96 -0.71 -11.73 -5.75
N HIS A 97 -0.15 -10.63 -6.25
CA HIS A 97 0.71 -9.77 -5.43
C HIS A 97 -0.14 -8.88 -4.53
N ASP A 98 0.40 -8.55 -3.36
CA ASP A 98 -0.29 -7.70 -2.38
C ASP A 98 -0.18 -6.21 -2.74
N LEU A 99 0.89 -5.83 -3.45
CA LEU A 99 1.11 -4.46 -3.89
C LEU A 99 1.64 -4.42 -5.33
N TYR A 100 0.96 -3.61 -6.13
CA TYR A 100 1.30 -3.27 -7.50
C TYR A 100 1.77 -1.82 -7.59
N LEU A 101 2.83 -1.57 -8.35
CA LEU A 101 3.24 -0.22 -8.71
C LEU A 101 3.23 -0.06 -10.23
N CYS A 102 2.69 1.04 -10.72
CA CYS A 102 2.71 1.37 -12.14
C CYS A 102 2.61 2.89 -12.34
N THR A 103 2.84 3.34 -13.57
CA THR A 103 2.49 4.70 -13.97
C THR A 103 0.99 4.81 -14.29
N PRO A 104 0.42 6.03 -14.34
CA PRO A 104 -0.96 6.22 -14.78
C PRO A 104 -1.25 5.66 -16.19
N GLU A 105 -0.28 5.75 -17.09
CA GLU A 105 -0.40 5.27 -18.48
C GLU A 105 -0.37 3.74 -18.58
N GLU A 106 0.35 3.08 -17.68
CA GLU A 106 0.44 1.62 -17.60
C GLU A 106 -0.83 0.99 -17.00
N LEU A 107 -1.62 1.75 -16.23
CA LEU A 107 -2.81 1.24 -15.57
C LEU A 107 -3.97 1.06 -16.57
N LYS A 108 -4.05 -0.13 -17.15
CA LYS A 108 -5.18 -0.54 -18.02
C LYS A 108 -6.41 -0.99 -17.23
N SER A 109 -6.19 -1.67 -16.10
CA SER A 109 -7.23 -2.17 -15.22
C SER A 109 -6.76 -2.19 -13.77
N LEU A 110 -7.69 -2.03 -12.84
CA LEU A 110 -7.40 -2.21 -11.43
C LEU A 110 -7.00 -3.66 -11.15
N PRO A 111 -6.04 -3.90 -10.25
CA PRO A 111 -5.84 -5.22 -9.68
C PRO A 111 -7.15 -5.77 -9.08
N PRO A 112 -7.36 -7.10 -9.09
CA PRO A 112 -8.49 -7.71 -8.40
C PRO A 112 -8.51 -7.30 -6.93
N GLU A 113 -9.69 -7.00 -6.40
CA GLU A 113 -9.86 -6.61 -4.99
C GLU A 113 -8.95 -5.45 -4.55
N CYS A 114 -8.78 -4.45 -5.43
CA CYS A 114 -7.99 -3.26 -5.11
C CYS A 114 -8.72 -2.38 -4.09
N HIS A 115 -8.36 -2.54 -2.82
CA HIS A 115 -8.96 -1.81 -1.71
C HIS A 115 -8.21 -0.53 -1.37
N THR A 116 -7.00 -0.34 -1.90
CA THR A 116 -6.29 0.91 -1.72
C THR A 116 -5.53 1.33 -2.95
N VAL A 117 -5.68 2.61 -3.29
CA VAL A 117 -4.88 3.30 -4.30
C VAL A 117 -4.11 4.42 -3.63
N TYR A 118 -2.80 4.43 -3.80
CA TYR A 118 -1.93 5.55 -3.46
C TYR A 118 -1.58 6.31 -4.73
N VAL A 119 -1.90 7.60 -4.76
CA VAL A 119 -1.57 8.50 -5.86
C VAL A 119 -0.42 9.38 -5.40
N THR A 120 0.74 9.20 -6.03
CA THR A 120 2.00 9.87 -5.63
C THR A 120 2.58 10.76 -6.72
N CYS A 121 1.81 10.98 -7.78
CA CYS A 121 2.16 11.78 -8.95
C CYS A 121 0.94 12.59 -9.38
N SER A 122 1.14 13.54 -10.29
CA SER A 122 0.03 14.32 -10.84
C SER A 122 -0.83 13.44 -11.72
N VAL A 123 -2.13 13.38 -11.43
CA VAL A 123 -3.13 12.64 -12.19
C VAL A 123 -4.36 13.51 -12.33
N ASP A 124 -4.97 13.51 -13.51
CA ASP A 124 -6.19 14.27 -13.78
C ASP A 124 -7.35 13.83 -12.90
N GLU A 125 -8.17 14.79 -12.45
CA GLU A 125 -9.33 14.53 -11.58
C GLU A 125 -10.36 13.64 -12.27
N VAL A 126 -10.56 13.79 -13.59
CA VAL A 126 -11.48 12.93 -14.35
C VAL A 126 -11.02 11.47 -14.29
N TYR A 127 -9.72 11.24 -14.41
CA TYR A 127 -9.13 9.91 -14.29
C TYR A 127 -9.28 9.36 -12.87
N LEU A 128 -9.01 10.16 -11.84
CA LEU A 128 -9.15 9.75 -10.44
C LEU A 128 -10.59 9.39 -10.07
N ASN A 129 -11.57 10.16 -10.56
CA ASN A 129 -12.99 9.87 -10.37
C ASN A 129 -13.37 8.55 -11.06
N SER A 130 -12.94 8.34 -12.31
CA SER A 130 -13.17 7.06 -13.01
C SER A 130 -12.50 5.87 -12.30
N LEU A 131 -11.36 6.10 -11.66
CA LEU A 131 -10.68 5.08 -10.87
C LEU A 131 -11.46 4.75 -9.60
N ALA A 132 -11.89 5.79 -8.87
CA ALA A 132 -12.68 5.68 -7.66
C ALA A 132 -14.00 4.92 -7.89
N ASP A 133 -14.66 5.15 -9.02
CA ASP A 133 -15.91 4.46 -9.40
C ASP A 133 -15.72 2.94 -9.60
N LYS A 134 -14.50 2.49 -9.91
CA LYS A 134 -14.17 1.07 -10.10
C LYS A 134 -13.71 0.39 -8.80
N MET A 135 -13.52 1.15 -7.74
CA MET A 135 -13.05 0.62 -6.45
C MET A 135 -14.24 0.11 -5.60
N PRO A 136 -14.01 -0.88 -4.72
CA PRO A 136 -15.00 -1.30 -3.73
C PRO A 136 -15.48 -0.15 -2.83
N SER A 137 -16.70 -0.24 -2.31
CA SER A 137 -17.32 0.81 -1.48
C SER A 137 -16.62 1.14 -0.17
N ASN A 138 -15.76 0.24 0.33
CA ASN A 138 -14.94 0.40 1.52
C ASN A 138 -13.47 0.65 1.17
N ALA A 139 -13.17 0.92 -0.10
CA ALA A 139 -11.82 1.16 -0.56
C ALA A 139 -11.35 2.58 -0.20
N LEU A 140 -10.04 2.75 -0.27
CA LEU A 140 -9.32 3.94 0.16
C LEU A 140 -8.52 4.50 -1.01
N LEU A 141 -8.72 5.78 -1.31
CA LEU A 141 -7.87 6.52 -2.23
C LEU A 141 -7.05 7.54 -1.44
N VAL A 142 -5.72 7.41 -1.47
CA VAL A 142 -4.78 8.28 -0.75
C VAL A 142 -4.05 9.15 -1.74
N ARG A 143 -4.10 10.47 -1.56
CA ARG A 143 -3.39 11.44 -2.42
C ARG A 143 -2.26 12.11 -1.65
N TYR A 144 -1.07 12.15 -2.24
CA TYR A 144 0.12 12.84 -1.73
C TYR A 144 0.45 14.10 -2.53
#